data_AF-A0AAV5W0E9-F1
#
_entry.id   AF-A0AAV5W0E9-F1
#
_cell.length_a   1.000
_cell.length_b   1.000
_cell.length_c   1.000
_cell.angle_alpha   90.00
_cell.angle_beta   90.00
_cell.angle_gamma   90.00
#
_symmetry.space_group_name_H-M   'P 1'
#
loop_
_entity.id
_entity.type
_entity.pdbx_description
1 polymer ?
#
loop_
_entity_poly.entity_id
_entity_poly.type
_entity_poly.pdbx_seq_one_letter_code
_entity_poly.pdbx_strand_id
1 'polypeptide(L)'
;LVPRGIECAWLLHAPAGQLITLSLEDLEMGDSTLELYDGPTPSSSILAEFGPRNDSLLAQAVDSGLQHVISTSNRVYIAFHASRNTNAGRGFSLSYKRGCDIVVRRPFGALLSPGATGRLPYPAGADCSYTIELPDASPDHALSLSVEHFDLAS
;
A
#
# COMPACT_ATOMS: atom_id res chain seq x y z
N LEU A 1 11.49 -0.77 18.96
CA LEU A 1 11.24 0.67 19.21
C LEU A 1 12.07 1.46 18.21
N VAL A 2 11.43 2.37 17.47
CA VAL A 2 12.09 3.22 16.47
C VAL A 2 12.85 4.36 17.16
N PRO A 3 14.12 4.64 16.81
CA PRO A 3 14.84 5.81 17.32
C PRO A 3 14.14 7.12 16.92
N ARG A 4 14.12 8.12 17.82
CA ARG A 4 13.39 9.37 17.58
C ARG A 4 14.11 10.28 16.60
N GLY A 5 13.33 10.96 15.75
CA GLY A 5 13.84 12.00 14.84
C GLY A 5 14.80 11.50 13.77
N ILE A 6 14.79 10.20 13.48
CA ILE A 6 15.53 9.63 12.36
C ILE A 6 14.74 9.79 11.07
N GLU A 7 15.47 9.89 9.98
CA GLU A 7 14.94 9.85 8.63
C GLU A 7 15.60 8.69 7.91
N CYS A 8 14.81 7.89 7.22
CA CYS A 8 15.28 6.73 6.48
C CYS A 8 14.68 6.76 5.08
N ALA A 9 15.46 6.33 4.10
CA ALA A 9 15.04 6.28 2.72
C ALA A 9 15.47 4.99 2.04
N TRP A 10 14.61 4.46 1.19
CA TRP A 10 14.88 3.29 0.36
C TRP A 10 14.36 3.52 -1.06
N LEU A 11 15.03 2.92 -2.03
CA LEU A 11 14.57 2.91 -3.42
C LEU A 11 14.40 1.46 -3.87
N LEU A 12 13.16 1.08 -4.17
CA LEU A 12 12.84 -0.18 -4.82
C LEU A 12 12.91 0.01 -6.34
N HIS A 13 13.44 -0.98 -7.04
CA HIS A 13 13.57 -0.97 -8.49
C HIS A 13 13.24 -2.34 -9.08
N ALA A 14 12.28 -2.36 -9.99
CA ALA A 14 11.91 -3.50 -10.81
C ALA A 14 12.34 -3.27 -12.28
N PRO A 15 12.40 -4.32 -13.11
CA PRO A 15 12.57 -4.17 -14.55
C PRO A 15 11.55 -3.22 -15.17
N ALA A 16 11.92 -2.58 -16.28
CA ALA A 16 11.02 -1.67 -16.99
C ALA A 16 9.70 -2.38 -17.35
N GLY A 17 8.59 -1.68 -17.16
CA GLY A 17 7.23 -2.20 -17.40
C GLY A 17 6.70 -3.13 -16.31
N GLN A 18 7.46 -3.46 -15.27
CA GLN A 18 6.96 -4.24 -14.12
C GLN A 18 6.61 -3.32 -12.95
N LEU A 19 5.36 -3.40 -12.51
CA LEU A 19 4.91 -2.75 -11.29
C LEU A 19 5.57 -3.38 -10.04
N ILE A 20 5.52 -2.66 -8.93
CA ILE A 20 5.92 -3.12 -7.59
C ILE A 20 4.69 -3.16 -6.69
N THR A 21 4.44 -4.30 -6.07
CA THR A 21 3.48 -4.47 -4.99
C THR A 21 4.21 -4.43 -3.66
N LEU A 22 3.76 -3.58 -2.74
CA LEU A 22 4.17 -3.55 -1.34
C LEU A 22 3.09 -4.21 -0.49
N SER A 23 3.48 -5.15 0.36
CA SER A 23 2.61 -5.82 1.32
C SER A 23 2.81 -5.20 2.70
N LEU A 24 1.73 -4.69 3.29
CA LEU A 24 1.71 -4.12 4.62
C LEU A 24 1.58 -5.25 5.64
N GLU A 25 2.63 -5.48 6.43
CA GLU A 25 2.67 -6.57 7.41
C GLU A 25 2.36 -6.09 8.82
N ASP A 26 2.92 -4.95 9.22
CA ASP A 26 2.59 -4.22 10.44
C ASP A 26 2.74 -2.72 10.16
N LEU A 27 1.84 -1.91 10.72
CA LEU A 27 1.83 -0.46 10.56
C LEU A 27 1.30 0.16 11.85
N GLU A 28 2.17 0.82 12.61
CA GLU A 28 1.77 1.61 13.77
C GLU A 28 2.68 2.84 13.86
N MET A 29 2.19 3.95 13.32
CA MET A 29 3.00 5.14 13.07
C MET A 29 3.04 6.10 14.25
N GLY A 30 2.06 6.09 15.17
CA GLY A 30 1.87 7.18 16.11
C GLY A 30 1.90 8.54 15.39
N ASP A 31 2.83 9.41 15.79
CA ASP A 31 3.09 10.72 15.19
C ASP A 31 4.16 10.68 14.07
N SER A 32 4.70 9.51 13.74
CA SER A 32 5.66 9.31 12.64
C SER A 32 4.94 9.26 11.29
N THR A 33 5.70 9.33 10.20
CA THR A 33 5.16 9.30 8.84
C THR A 33 5.93 8.33 7.96
N LEU A 34 5.21 7.54 7.17
CA LEU A 34 5.75 6.70 6.09
C LEU A 34 5.12 7.16 4.77
N GLU A 35 5.95 7.61 3.84
CA GLU A 35 5.56 8.07 2.51
C GLU A 35 6.12 7.12 1.46
N LEU A 36 5.24 6.64 0.59
CA LEU A 36 5.56 5.84 -0.58
C LEU A 36 5.37 6.73 -1.80
N TYR A 37 6.40 6.90 -2.62
CA TYR A 37 6.38 7.72 -3.82
C TYR A 37 6.47 6.82 -5.07
N ASP A 38 5.62 7.07 -6.06
CA ASP A 38 5.56 6.32 -7.30
C ASP A 38 6.63 6.78 -8.31
N GLY A 39 7.89 6.53 -7.96
CA GLY A 39 9.03 6.91 -8.77
C GLY A 39 10.34 6.89 -7.98
N PRO A 40 11.44 7.38 -8.57
CA PRO A 40 12.78 7.26 -7.99
C PRO A 40 13.11 8.29 -6.90
N THR A 41 12.24 9.27 -6.65
CA THR A 41 12.57 10.44 -5.82
C THR A 41 11.38 10.95 -5.00
N PRO A 42 11.62 11.74 -3.93
CA PRO A 42 10.56 12.44 -3.19
C PRO A 42 9.75 13.46 -4.01
N SER A 43 10.21 13.84 -5.20
CA SER A 43 9.44 14.72 -6.10
C SER A 43 8.45 13.97 -6.99
N SER A 44 8.45 12.64 -6.93
CA SER A 44 7.48 11.81 -7.66
C SER A 44 6.10 11.93 -7.00
N SER A 45 5.04 11.51 -7.69
CA SER A 45 3.70 11.52 -7.09
C SER A 45 3.63 10.60 -5.87
N ILE A 46 2.92 11.01 -4.83
CA ILE A 46 2.70 10.17 -3.65
C ILE A 46 1.83 9.00 -4.08
N LEU A 47 2.32 7.80 -3.82
CA LEU A 47 1.57 6.56 -3.95
C LEU A 47 0.70 6.36 -2.71
N ALA A 48 1.27 6.44 -1.50
CA ALA A 48 0.53 6.30 -0.25
C ALA A 48 1.26 7.03 0.90
N GLU A 49 0.52 7.56 1.86
CA GLU A 49 1.05 8.20 3.06
C GLU A 49 0.37 7.61 4.29
N PHE A 50 1.16 7.14 5.25
CA PHE A 50 0.69 6.60 6.52
C PHE A 50 1.18 7.46 7.68
N GLY A 51 0.29 7.74 8.62
CA GLY A 51 0.55 8.61 9.77
C GLY A 51 -0.59 9.59 10.00
N PRO A 52 -0.34 10.70 10.73
CA PRO A 52 -1.39 11.67 11.09
C PRO A 52 -2.04 12.42 9.93
N ARG A 53 -1.44 12.37 8.72
CA ARG A 53 -1.86 13.12 7.53
C ARG A 53 -2.21 12.20 6.34
N ASN A 54 -2.76 11.02 6.60
CA ASN A 54 -3.16 10.13 5.52
C ASN A 54 -4.39 10.66 4.74
N ASP A 55 -4.45 10.35 3.44
CA ASP A 55 -5.62 10.62 2.59
C ASP A 55 -6.84 9.84 3.11
N SER A 56 -8.04 10.44 3.04
CA SER A 56 -9.28 9.85 3.56
C SER A 56 -9.63 8.48 2.96
N LEU A 57 -9.36 8.27 1.67
CA LEU A 57 -9.61 6.99 1.00
C LEU A 57 -8.60 5.94 1.48
N LEU A 58 -7.34 6.31 1.60
CA LEU A 58 -6.32 5.41 2.13
C LEU A 58 -6.60 5.07 3.61
N ALA A 59 -7.01 6.04 4.42
CA ALA A 59 -7.41 5.83 5.80
C ALA A 59 -8.57 4.83 5.89
N GLN A 60 -9.63 5.04 5.10
CA GLN A 60 -10.78 4.12 5.04
C GLN A 60 -10.36 2.72 4.60
N ALA A 61 -9.50 2.60 3.58
CA ALA A 61 -9.03 1.31 3.11
C ALA A 61 -8.20 0.59 4.18
N VAL A 62 -7.34 1.31 4.91
CA VAL A 62 -6.56 0.77 6.04
C VAL A 62 -7.48 0.27 7.15
N ASP A 63 -8.50 1.05 7.52
CA ASP A 63 -9.51 0.65 8.52
C ASP A 63 -10.29 -0.60 8.07
N SER A 64 -10.53 -0.73 6.76
CA SER A 64 -11.13 -1.91 6.12
C SER A 64 -10.14 -3.08 5.90
N GLY A 65 -8.89 -2.97 6.39
CA GLY A 65 -7.90 -4.04 6.33
C GLY A 65 -7.13 -4.11 5.01
N LEU A 66 -6.77 -2.98 4.42
CA LEU A 66 -5.87 -2.89 3.26
C LEU A 66 -4.55 -3.63 3.53
N GLN A 67 -4.16 -4.50 2.60
CA GLN A 67 -2.93 -5.29 2.72
C GLN A 67 -1.86 -4.93 1.70
N HIS A 68 -2.25 -4.33 0.58
CA HIS A 68 -1.35 -4.13 -0.55
C HIS A 68 -1.48 -2.73 -1.12
N VAL A 69 -0.33 -2.11 -1.40
CA VAL A 69 -0.21 -0.89 -2.18
C VAL A 69 0.57 -1.22 -3.45
N ILE A 70 0.04 -0.83 -4.61
CA ILE A 70 0.63 -1.20 -5.90
C ILE A 70 0.99 0.09 -6.64
N SER A 71 2.26 0.19 -7.03
CA SER A 71 2.79 1.30 -7.83
C SER A 71 2.25 1.32 -9.26
N THR A 72 2.41 2.45 -9.95
CA THR A 72 2.20 2.54 -11.41
C THR A 72 3.51 2.61 -12.18
N SER A 73 4.61 2.92 -11.49
CA SER A 73 5.98 2.91 -12.00
C SER A 73 6.73 1.61 -11.63
N ASN A 74 7.87 1.36 -12.26
CA ASN A 74 8.78 0.27 -11.90
C ASN A 74 9.76 0.65 -10.76
N ARG A 75 9.53 1.77 -10.09
CA ARG A 75 10.34 2.30 -8.99
C ARG A 75 9.44 2.86 -7.90
N VAL A 76 9.82 2.61 -6.66
CA VAL A 76 9.15 3.19 -5.49
C VAL A 76 10.20 3.73 -4.54
N TYR A 77 10.11 5.02 -4.25
CA TYR A 77 10.92 5.67 -3.23
C TYR A 77 10.13 5.65 -1.92
N ILE A 78 10.75 5.16 -0.86
CA ILE A 78 10.14 5.01 0.47
C ILE A 78 10.85 6.00 1.38
N ALA A 79 10.11 6.91 2.00
CA ALA A 79 10.61 7.83 3.01
C ALA A 79 9.93 7.56 4.35
N PHE A 80 10.72 7.40 5.41
CA PHE A 80 10.21 7.25 6.76
C PHE A 80 10.79 8.33 7.66
N HIS A 81 9.90 9.06 8.33
CA HIS A 81 10.23 10.15 9.23
C HIS A 81 9.71 9.79 10.63
N ALA A 82 10.63 9.43 11.53
CA ALA A 82 10.29 9.10 12.90
C ALA A 82 9.99 10.37 13.72
N SER A 83 8.88 10.37 14.46
CA SER A 83 8.54 11.50 15.31
C SER A 83 9.62 11.80 16.37
N ARG A 84 9.76 13.08 16.71
CA ARG A 84 10.57 13.53 17.85
C ARG A 84 9.80 13.43 19.18
N ASN A 85 8.48 13.26 19.11
CA ASN A 85 7.61 13.17 20.27
C ASN A 85 7.73 11.81 20.98
N THR A 86 7.02 11.65 22.09
CA THR A 86 6.96 10.38 22.82
C THR A 86 6.18 9.30 22.05
N ASN A 87 5.24 9.70 21.22
CA ASN A 87 4.38 8.83 20.44
C ASN A 87 4.96 8.56 19.04
N ALA A 88 6.10 7.87 18.92
CA ALA A 88 6.69 7.55 17.61
C ALA A 88 6.09 6.30 16.93
N GLY A 89 5.19 5.60 17.63
CA GLY A 89 4.67 4.30 17.22
C GLY A 89 5.72 3.18 17.22
N ARG A 90 5.30 1.96 16.88
CA ARG A 90 6.18 0.79 16.68
C ARG A 90 6.95 0.83 15.36
N GLY A 91 6.49 1.62 14.40
CA GLY A 91 7.03 1.69 13.05
C GLY A 91 6.25 0.80 12.08
N PHE A 92 6.91 0.37 11.01
CA PHE A 92 6.30 -0.43 9.96
C PHE A 92 7.13 -1.68 9.67
N SER A 93 6.45 -2.73 9.21
CA SER A 93 7.04 -3.85 8.49
C SER A 93 6.34 -3.98 7.15
N LEU A 94 7.14 -4.08 6.09
CA LEU A 94 6.63 -4.34 4.76
C LEU A 94 7.52 -5.34 4.03
N SER A 95 6.91 -6.09 3.14
CA SER A 95 7.60 -6.83 2.09
C SER A 95 7.21 -6.29 0.73
N TYR A 96 7.98 -6.61 -0.30
CA TYR A 96 7.71 -6.15 -1.66
C TYR A 96 7.96 -7.24 -2.67
N LYS A 97 7.25 -7.17 -3.80
CA LYS A 97 7.46 -8.04 -4.96
C LYS A 97 7.19 -7.30 -6.25
N ARG A 98 7.70 -7.87 -7.35
CA ARG A 98 7.37 -7.42 -8.71
C ARG A 98 5.98 -7.90 -9.14
N GLY A 99 5.38 -7.17 -10.07
CA GLY A 99 4.06 -7.42 -10.62
C GLY A 99 2.93 -7.09 -9.64
N CYS A 100 1.70 -7.35 -10.08
CA CYS A 100 0.48 -7.05 -9.33
C CYS A 100 -0.47 -8.26 -9.20
N ASP A 101 0.04 -9.48 -9.43
CA ASP A 101 -0.70 -10.71 -9.15
C ASP A 101 -0.75 -10.96 -7.64
N ILE A 102 -1.88 -10.72 -7.00
CA ILE A 102 -2.02 -10.75 -5.56
C ILE A 102 -2.86 -11.94 -5.14
N VAL A 103 -2.39 -12.67 -4.13
CA VAL A 103 -3.15 -13.73 -3.48
C VAL A 103 -3.47 -13.30 -2.05
N VAL A 104 -4.75 -13.14 -1.76
CA VAL A 104 -5.25 -12.72 -0.45
C VAL A 104 -5.75 -13.94 0.31
N ARG A 105 -5.17 -14.14 1.50
CA ARG A 105 -5.50 -15.26 2.42
C ARG A 105 -6.01 -14.73 3.75
N ARG A 106 -7.04 -13.88 3.71
CA ARG A 106 -7.66 -13.30 4.90
C ARG A 106 -9.19 -13.38 4.81
N PRO A 107 -9.88 -13.46 5.96
CA PRO A 107 -11.33 -13.53 6.01
C PRO A 107 -12.03 -12.24 5.58
N PHE A 108 -11.32 -11.10 5.62
CA PHE A 108 -11.78 -9.79 5.14
C PHE A 108 -10.58 -8.92 4.76
N GLY A 109 -10.84 -7.83 4.04
CA GLY A 109 -9.84 -6.82 3.69
C GLY A 109 -10.33 -5.88 2.59
N ALA A 110 -9.56 -4.83 2.35
CA ALA A 110 -9.77 -3.91 1.23
C ALA A 110 -8.78 -4.23 0.08
N LEU A 111 -9.26 -4.07 -1.15
CA LEU A 111 -8.45 -4.17 -2.37
C LEU A 111 -8.41 -2.82 -3.05
N LEU A 112 -7.21 -2.41 -3.47
CA LEU A 112 -6.98 -1.20 -4.24
C LEU A 112 -6.22 -1.55 -5.50
N SER A 113 -6.64 -0.96 -6.63
CA SER A 113 -5.94 -1.04 -7.90
C SER A 113 -4.62 -0.24 -7.86
N PRO A 114 -3.67 -0.52 -8.77
CA PRO A 114 -2.46 0.29 -8.95
C PRO A 114 -2.75 1.79 -8.97
N GLY A 115 -2.03 2.54 -8.13
CA GLY A 115 -2.11 3.99 -8.07
C GLY A 115 -3.35 4.58 -7.38
N ALA A 116 -4.34 3.75 -7.00
CA ALA A 116 -5.62 4.23 -6.48
C ALA A 116 -5.51 5.08 -5.20
N THR A 117 -4.46 4.84 -4.40
CA THR A 117 -4.16 5.57 -3.16
C THR A 117 -3.58 6.97 -3.39
N GLY A 118 -3.00 7.22 -4.58
CA GLY A 118 -2.31 8.46 -4.94
C GLY A 118 -3.03 9.29 -6.01
N ARG A 119 -4.26 8.90 -6.39
CA ARG A 119 -5.00 9.42 -7.56
C ARG A 119 -4.20 9.34 -8.86
N LEU A 120 -3.32 8.35 -8.94
CA LEU A 120 -2.55 8.08 -10.14
C LEU A 120 -3.44 7.30 -11.11
N PRO A 121 -3.40 7.61 -12.42
CA PRO A 121 -4.14 6.83 -13.40
C PRO A 121 -3.62 5.40 -13.39
N TYR A 122 -4.53 4.46 -13.57
CA TYR A 122 -4.16 3.06 -13.73
C TYR A 122 -3.18 2.92 -14.91
N PRO A 123 -2.03 2.22 -14.74
CA PRO A 123 -0.99 2.16 -15.75
C PRO A 123 -1.47 1.46 -17.04
N ALA A 124 -1.20 2.07 -18.18
CA ALA A 124 -1.62 1.55 -19.48
C ALA A 124 -1.02 0.17 -19.75
N GLY A 125 -1.86 -0.79 -20.13
CA GLY A 125 -1.45 -2.16 -20.46
C GLY A 125 -1.10 -3.03 -19.25
N ALA A 126 -1.31 -2.56 -18.03
CA ALA A 126 -1.15 -3.41 -16.85
C ALA A 126 -2.35 -4.35 -16.67
N ASP A 127 -2.06 -5.63 -16.54
CA ASP A 127 -3.05 -6.67 -16.24
C ASP A 127 -2.79 -7.18 -14.81
N CYS A 128 -3.67 -6.81 -13.88
CA CYS A 128 -3.50 -7.10 -12.46
C CYS A 128 -4.58 -8.06 -11.98
N SER A 129 -4.15 -9.16 -11.37
CA SER A 129 -5.04 -10.21 -10.87
C SER A 129 -5.09 -10.23 -9.34
N TYR A 130 -6.29 -10.42 -8.79
CA TYR A 130 -6.50 -10.64 -7.35
C TYR A 130 -7.18 -12.00 -7.18
N THR A 131 -6.55 -12.90 -6.45
CA THR A 131 -7.10 -14.21 -6.09
C THR A 131 -7.38 -14.22 -4.59
N ILE A 132 -8.63 -14.45 -4.20
CA ILE A 132 -9.03 -14.53 -2.79
C ILE A 132 -9.19 -16.00 -2.43
N GLU A 133 -8.35 -16.49 -1.53
CA GLU A 133 -8.36 -17.86 -1.03
C GLU A 133 -8.90 -17.85 0.41
N LEU A 134 -10.12 -18.36 0.60
CA LEU A 134 -10.72 -18.51 1.93
C LEU A 134 -10.13 -19.73 2.65
N PRO A 135 -9.93 -19.69 3.98
CA PRO A 135 -9.48 -20.87 4.74
C PRO A 135 -10.46 -22.04 4.59
N ASP A 136 -9.94 -23.26 4.48
CA ASP A 136 -10.72 -24.51 4.34
C ASP A 136 -11.71 -24.79 5.50
N ALA A 137 -11.66 -23.99 6.57
CA ALA A 137 -12.42 -24.20 7.80
C ALA A 137 -13.87 -23.70 7.76
N SER A 138 -14.37 -23.17 6.63
CA SER A 138 -15.73 -22.63 6.57
C SER A 138 -16.45 -22.87 5.23
N PRO A 139 -16.94 -24.09 4.97
CA PRO A 139 -17.74 -24.40 3.78
C PRO A 139 -19.05 -23.57 3.68
N ASP A 140 -19.51 -22.98 4.79
CA ASP A 140 -20.73 -22.16 4.85
C ASP A 140 -20.48 -20.65 4.74
N HIS A 141 -19.23 -20.19 4.61
CA HIS A 141 -18.93 -18.76 4.46
C HIS A 141 -18.80 -18.39 2.98
N ALA A 142 -19.82 -17.74 2.43
CA ALA A 142 -19.78 -17.17 1.10
C ALA A 142 -18.86 -15.94 1.05
N LEU A 143 -18.08 -15.82 -0.02
CA LEU A 143 -17.34 -14.60 -0.34
C LEU A 143 -18.33 -13.50 -0.76
N SER A 144 -18.23 -12.33 -0.14
CA SER A 144 -18.94 -11.12 -0.55
C SER A 144 -17.93 -10.07 -1.01
N LEU A 145 -18.23 -9.38 -2.10
CA LEU A 145 -17.43 -8.28 -2.63
C LEU A 145 -18.34 -7.05 -2.78
N SER A 146 -17.92 -5.93 -2.20
CA SER A 146 -18.56 -4.63 -2.36
C SER A 146 -17.58 -3.65 -2.99
N VAL A 147 -18.05 -2.88 -3.97
CA VAL A 147 -17.25 -1.85 -4.63
C VAL A 147 -17.59 -0.50 -4.01
N GLU A 148 -16.62 0.09 -3.30
CA GLU A 148 -16.81 1.40 -2.65
C GLU A 148 -16.52 2.56 -3.60
N HIS A 149 -15.48 2.41 -4.44
CA HIS A 149 -15.08 3.41 -5.42
C HIS A 149 -14.76 2.73 -6.75
N PHE A 150 -15.26 3.30 -7.85
CA PHE A 150 -15.05 2.78 -9.18
C PHE A 150 -15.03 3.92 -10.19
N ASP A 151 -13.91 4.06 -10.89
CA ASP A 151 -13.73 5.00 -11.98
C ASP A 151 -12.86 4.33 -13.05
N LEU A 152 -13.37 4.29 -14.27
CA LEU A 152 -12.66 3.81 -15.45
C LEU A 152 -12.72 4.92 -16.51
N ALA A 153 -11.56 5.25 -17.07
CA ALA A 153 -11.48 6.17 -18.19
C ALA A 153 -12.33 5.63 -19.36
N SER A 154 -13.16 6.50 -19.93
CA SER A 154 -14.01 6.21 -21.10
C SER A 154 -13.42 6.76 -22.40
#